data_AF-A0A7S4FJK4-F1
#
_entry.id   AF-A0A7S4FJK4-F1
#
_cell.length_a   1.000
_cell.length_b   1.000
_cell.length_c   1.000
_cell.angle_alpha   90.00
_cell.angle_beta   90.00
_cell.angle_gamma   90.00
#
_symmetry.space_group_name_H-M   'P 1'
#
loop_
_entity.id
_entity.type
_entity.pdbx_description
1 polymer ?
#
loop_
_entity_poly.entity_id
_entity_poly.type
_entity_poly.pdbx_seq_one_letter_code
_entity_poly.pdbx_strand_id
1 'polypeptide(L)'
;MDIVRRHPSVLSCRGAALRQSWRALRELYGEEARVVLDRHPILLRRRARAMHEVMQALRDVLGSEAAAEAIRKRPLVLASHVHAVRKAHQAVASLLGPNRAAWALSQQPEILRARAK
;
A
#
# COMPACT_ATOMS: atom_id res chain seq x y z
N MET A 1 -23.78 5.68 -3.19
CA MET A 1 -23.98 4.40 -2.49
C MET A 1 -22.83 4.18 -1.53
N ASP A 2 -23.12 4.35 -0.25
CA ASP A 2 -22.19 4.64 0.85
C ASP A 2 -21.17 3.53 1.13
N ILE A 3 -19.88 3.82 0.91
CA ILE A 3 -18.77 3.03 1.47
C ILE A 3 -18.92 2.87 2.99
N VAL A 4 -19.56 3.85 3.62
CA VAL A 4 -19.96 3.86 5.03
C VAL A 4 -20.99 2.77 5.36
N ARG A 5 -21.98 2.53 4.49
CA ARG A 5 -22.98 1.45 4.70
C ARG A 5 -22.35 0.07 4.54
N ARG A 6 -21.46 -0.09 3.56
CA ARG A 6 -20.77 -1.38 3.30
C ARG A 6 -19.67 -1.67 4.32
N HIS A 7 -19.03 -0.63 4.84
CA HIS A 7 -17.92 -0.74 5.79
C HIS A 7 -18.08 0.27 6.94
N PRO A 8 -19.02 0.04 7.88
CA PRO A 8 -19.26 0.95 8.99
C PRO A 8 -18.02 1.14 9.89
N SER A 9 -17.08 0.19 9.88
CA SER A 9 -15.78 0.33 10.54
C SER A 9 -14.98 1.56 10.09
N VAL A 10 -15.27 2.11 8.91
CA VAL A 10 -14.66 3.35 8.41
C VAL A 10 -15.08 4.57 9.26
N LEU A 11 -16.25 4.53 9.89
CA LEU A 11 -16.73 5.55 10.82
C LEU A 11 -15.96 5.59 12.15
N SER A 12 -15.21 4.54 12.48
CA SER A 12 -14.32 4.55 13.65
C SER A 12 -13.09 5.46 13.47
N CYS A 13 -12.85 5.95 12.25
CA CYS A 13 -11.76 6.87 11.94
C CYS A 13 -12.20 8.33 12.09
N ARG A 14 -11.33 9.17 12.67
CA ARG A 14 -11.56 10.62 12.72
C ARG A 14 -11.76 11.17 11.29
N GLY A 15 -12.80 11.97 11.07
CA GLY A 15 -13.18 12.45 9.73
C GLY A 15 -12.06 13.18 8.96
N ALA A 16 -11.14 13.86 9.66
CA ALA A 16 -9.96 14.47 9.04
C ALA A 16 -8.98 13.44 8.46
N ALA A 17 -8.73 12.34 9.19
CA ALA A 17 -7.84 11.27 8.73
C ALA A 17 -8.44 10.55 7.52
N LEU A 18 -9.75 10.32 7.53
CA LEU A 18 -10.47 9.68 6.43
C LEU A 18 -10.38 10.51 5.14
N ARG A 19 -10.57 11.84 5.22
CA ARG A 19 -10.42 12.74 4.07
C ARG A 19 -9.00 12.77 3.51
N GLN A 20 -7.98 12.77 4.38
CA GLN A 20 -6.58 12.73 3.95
C GLN A 20 -6.25 11.41 3.25
N SER A 21 -6.69 10.28 3.82
CA SER A 21 -6.45 8.96 3.22
C SER A 21 -7.20 8.78 1.90
N TRP A 22 -8.42 9.32 1.81
CA TRP A 22 -9.14 9.40 0.54
C TRP A 22 -8.39 10.22 -0.51
N ARG A 23 -7.89 11.41 -0.15
CA ARG A 23 -7.11 12.24 -1.07
C ARG A 23 -5.86 11.50 -1.57
N ALA A 24 -5.11 10.86 -0.67
CA ALA A 24 -3.94 10.07 -1.03
C ALA A 24 -4.26 8.90 -1.99
N LEU A 25 -5.38 8.21 -1.77
CA LEU A 25 -5.82 7.15 -2.68
C LEU A 25 -6.23 7.70 -4.06
N ARG A 26 -6.86 8.87 -4.13
CA ARG A 26 -7.17 9.54 -5.41
C ARG A 26 -5.92 10.01 -6.15
N GLU A 27 -4.91 10.51 -5.44
CA GLU A 27 -3.63 10.89 -6.06
C GLU A 27 -2.92 9.68 -6.67
N LEU A 28 -3.09 8.50 -6.06
CA LEU A 28 -2.42 7.28 -6.47
C LEU A 28 -3.15 6.51 -7.59
N TYR A 29 -4.47 6.42 -7.52
CA TYR A 29 -5.30 5.60 -8.42
C TYR A 29 -6.23 6.42 -9.32
N GLY A 30 -6.27 7.75 -9.18
CA GLY A 30 -7.20 8.60 -9.92
C GLY A 30 -8.65 8.20 -9.69
N GLU A 31 -9.36 7.95 -10.78
CA GLU A 31 -10.77 7.54 -10.77
C GLU A 31 -10.96 6.09 -10.26
N GLU A 32 -9.93 5.24 -10.36
CA GLU A 32 -9.98 3.86 -9.85
C GLU A 32 -9.93 3.79 -8.31
N ALA A 33 -9.63 4.90 -7.63
CA ALA A 33 -9.55 4.97 -6.18
C ALA A 33 -10.84 4.46 -5.50
N ARG A 34 -12.01 4.69 -6.10
CA ARG A 34 -13.29 4.15 -5.60
C ARG A 34 -13.34 2.62 -5.66
N VAL A 35 -12.89 2.03 -6.77
CA VAL A 35 -12.90 0.57 -6.98
C VAL A 35 -11.93 -0.09 -6.01
N VAL A 36 -10.72 0.47 -5.86
CA VAL A 36 -9.73 0.01 -4.89
C VAL A 36 -10.29 0.07 -3.48
N LEU A 37 -11.00 1.16 -3.14
CA LEU A 37 -11.55 1.34 -1.81
C LEU A 37 -12.73 0.40 -1.51
N ASP A 38 -13.62 0.16 -2.48
CA ASP A 38 -14.69 -0.82 -2.35
C ASP A 38 -14.14 -2.24 -2.09
N ARG A 39 -12.98 -2.58 -2.66
CA ARG A 39 -12.30 -3.86 -2.44
C ARG A 39 -11.45 -3.89 -1.16
N HIS A 40 -10.90 -2.75 -0.76
CA HIS A 40 -9.93 -2.61 0.32
C HIS A 40 -10.24 -1.43 1.25
N PRO A 41 -11.38 -1.46 1.98
CA PRO A 41 -11.83 -0.36 2.85
C PRO A 41 -10.86 -0.08 4.01
N ILE A 42 -10.03 -1.06 4.38
CA ILE A 42 -9.00 -0.92 5.41
C ILE A 42 -7.98 0.18 5.09
N LEU A 43 -7.80 0.55 3.82
CA LEU A 43 -6.90 1.62 3.41
C LEU A 43 -7.34 2.99 3.93
N LEU A 44 -8.64 3.23 4.15
CA LEU A 44 -9.11 4.46 4.81
C LEU A 44 -8.78 4.53 6.29
N ARG A 45 -8.54 3.38 6.93
CA ARG A 45 -8.15 3.33 8.34
C ARG A 45 -6.67 3.63 8.55
N ARG A 46 -5.86 3.51 7.50
CA ARG A 46 -4.47 3.95 7.54
C ARG A 46 -4.39 5.46 7.49
N ARG A 47 -3.40 6.03 8.18
CA ARG A 47 -3.07 7.45 8.07
C ARG A 47 -2.44 7.68 6.70
N ALA A 48 -2.86 8.74 6.00
CA ALA A 48 -2.30 9.14 4.71
C ALA A 48 -0.77 9.21 4.72
N ARG A 49 -0.19 9.79 5.79
CA ARG A 49 1.27 9.83 6.00
C ARG A 49 1.91 8.43 5.95
N ALA A 50 1.33 7.45 6.63
CA ALA A 50 1.87 6.09 6.65
C ALA A 50 1.81 5.42 5.27
N MET A 51 0.73 5.65 4.51
CA MET A 51 0.64 5.16 3.12
C MET A 51 1.70 5.81 2.23
N HIS A 52 1.95 7.11 2.40
CA HIS A 52 2.96 7.84 1.65
C HIS A 52 4.38 7.36 1.98
N GLU A 53 4.67 7.14 3.26
CA GLU A 53 5.96 6.58 3.71
C GLU A 53 6.19 5.17 3.14
N VAL A 54 5.16 4.32 3.11
CA VAL A 54 5.24 2.99 2.48
C VAL A 54 5.46 3.10 0.98
N MET A 55 4.74 3.99 0.30
CA MET A 55 4.93 4.24 -1.13
C MET A 55 6.36 4.68 -1.42
N GLN A 56 6.92 5.60 -0.62
CA GLN A 56 8.30 6.02 -0.79
C GLN A 56 9.27 4.86 -0.57
N ALA A 57 9.06 4.04 0.46
CA ALA A 57 9.88 2.86 0.69
C ALA A 57 9.83 1.85 -0.46
N LEU A 58 8.68 1.70 -1.12
CA LEU A 58 8.56 0.86 -2.31
C LEU A 58 9.32 1.45 -3.50
N ARG A 59 9.29 2.78 -3.68
CA ARG A 59 10.05 3.46 -4.75
C ARG A 59 11.56 3.34 -4.52
N ASP A 60 12.01 3.49 -3.28
CA ASP A 60 13.43 3.37 -2.93
C ASP A 60 13.97 1.94 -3.22
N VAL A 61 13.11 0.93 -3.08
CA VAL A 61 13.47 -0.48 -3.21
C VAL A 61 13.29 -1.01 -4.64
N LEU A 62 12.18 -0.68 -5.29
CA LEU A 62 11.77 -1.26 -6.57
C LEU A 62 12.03 -0.31 -7.75
N GLY A 63 12.24 0.98 -7.49
CA GLY A 63 12.10 2.04 -8.48
C GLY A 63 10.64 2.49 -8.65
N SER A 64 10.46 3.68 -9.23
CA SER A 64 9.14 4.34 -9.32
C SER A 64 8.08 3.53 -10.08
N GLU A 65 8.46 2.96 -11.22
CA GLU A 65 7.54 2.22 -12.09
C GLU A 65 7.11 0.89 -11.47
N ALA A 66 8.07 0.08 -11.01
CA ALA A 66 7.79 -1.21 -10.38
C ALA A 66 7.06 -1.04 -9.04
N ALA A 67 7.29 0.04 -8.29
CA ALA A 67 6.51 0.37 -7.11
C ALA A 67 5.04 0.66 -7.45
N ALA A 68 4.78 1.46 -8.49
CA ALA A 68 3.42 1.74 -8.95
C ALA A 68 2.71 0.46 -9.41
N GLU A 69 3.40 -0.40 -10.15
CA GLU A 69 2.88 -1.69 -10.59
C GLU A 69 2.56 -2.62 -9.41
N ALA A 70 3.47 -2.75 -8.44
CA ALA A 70 3.25 -3.55 -7.23
C ALA A 70 2.02 -3.06 -6.44
N ILE A 71 1.85 -1.75 -6.32
CA ILE A 71 0.70 -1.12 -5.66
C ILE A 71 -0.60 -1.35 -6.43
N ARG A 72 -0.58 -1.33 -7.78
CA ARG A 72 -1.74 -1.66 -8.62
C ARG A 72 -2.13 -3.13 -8.50
N LYS A 73 -1.16 -4.05 -8.59
CA LYS A 73 -1.39 -5.50 -8.41
C LYS A 73 -1.91 -5.83 -7.00
N ARG A 74 -1.41 -5.12 -5.98
CA ARG A 74 -1.76 -5.40 -4.59
C ARG A 74 -1.90 -4.12 -3.75
N PRO A 75 -3.07 -3.45 -3.77
CA PRO A 75 -3.28 -2.21 -3.00
C PRO A 75 -3.03 -2.34 -1.49
N LEU A 76 -3.22 -3.53 -0.93
CA LEU A 76 -2.98 -3.81 0.48
C LEU A 76 -1.50 -3.67 0.91
N VAL A 77 -0.55 -3.57 -0.01
CA VAL A 77 0.84 -3.22 0.37
C VAL A 77 0.92 -1.87 1.06
N LEU A 78 0.01 -0.93 0.76
CA LEU A 78 -0.07 0.38 1.43
C LEU A 78 -0.52 0.27 2.90
N ALA A 79 -1.10 -0.87 3.30
CA ALA A 79 -1.42 -1.15 4.69
C ALA A 79 -0.19 -1.64 5.49
N SER A 80 0.90 -2.03 4.82
CA SER A 80 2.14 -2.49 5.43
C SER A 80 2.84 -1.40 6.23
N HIS A 81 3.93 -1.79 6.90
CA HIS A 81 4.84 -0.88 7.55
C HIS A 81 6.09 -0.70 6.68
N VAL A 82 6.67 0.50 6.66
CA VAL A 82 7.93 0.79 5.96
C VAL A 82 9.02 -0.23 6.31
N HIS A 83 9.11 -0.59 7.60
CA HIS A 83 10.07 -1.58 8.08
C HIS A 83 9.86 -2.97 7.46
N ALA A 84 8.60 -3.36 7.21
CA ALA A 84 8.29 -4.63 6.57
C ALA A 84 8.75 -4.65 5.11
N VAL A 85 8.54 -3.55 4.38
CA VAL A 85 9.01 -3.39 2.98
C VAL A 85 10.53 -3.51 2.91
N ARG A 86 11.25 -2.77 3.76
CA ARG A 86 12.72 -2.79 3.80
C ARG A 86 13.27 -4.15 4.20
N LYS A 87 12.70 -4.80 5.22
CA LYS A 87 13.10 -6.15 5.65
C LYS A 87 12.84 -7.20 4.58
N ALA A 88 11.68 -7.14 3.91
CA ALA A 88 11.37 -8.06 2.82
C ALA A 88 12.39 -7.92 1.68
N HIS A 89 12.72 -6.69 1.30
CA HIS A 89 13.78 -6.44 0.32
C HIS A 89 15.13 -6.98 0.76
N GLN A 90 15.57 -6.68 1.98
CA GLN A 90 16.86 -7.14 2.47
C GLN A 90 16.95 -8.68 2.49
N ALA A 91 15.88 -9.36 2.93
CA ALA A 91 15.83 -10.82 2.96
C ALA A 91 15.90 -11.41 1.54
N VAL A 92 15.12 -10.90 0.59
CA VAL A 92 15.15 -11.39 -0.79
C VAL A 92 16.49 -11.04 -1.47
N ALA A 93 17.04 -9.86 -1.22
CA ALA A 93 18.33 -9.43 -1.75
C ALA A 93 19.49 -10.29 -1.23
N SER A 94 19.45 -10.73 0.03
CA SER A 94 20.45 -11.67 0.55
C SER A 94 20.43 -13.05 -0.13
N LEU A 95 19.30 -13.44 -0.73
CA LEU A 95 19.14 -14.73 -1.39
C LEU A 95 19.43 -14.67 -2.90
N LEU A 96 18.98 -13.60 -3.56
CA LEU A 96 18.97 -13.51 -5.03
C LEU A 96 19.89 -12.40 -5.58
N GLY A 97 20.46 -11.56 -4.71
CA GLY A 97 21.10 -10.30 -5.10
C GLY A 97 20.08 -9.15 -5.29
N PRO A 98 20.53 -7.88 -5.24
CA PRO A 98 19.66 -6.70 -5.18
C PRO A 98 18.75 -6.57 -6.42
N ASN A 99 19.30 -6.76 -7.63
CA ASN A 99 18.53 -6.59 -8.87
C ASN A 99 17.42 -7.64 -9.02
N ARG A 100 17.71 -8.90 -8.66
CA ARG A 100 16.72 -9.98 -8.72
C ARG A 100 15.68 -9.85 -7.61
N ALA A 101 16.04 -9.26 -6.48
CA ALA A 101 15.09 -8.99 -5.40
C ALA A 101 14.03 -7.96 -5.77
N ALA A 102 14.43 -6.84 -6.38
CA ALA A 102 13.49 -5.84 -6.86
C ALA A 102 12.53 -6.43 -7.90
N TRP A 103 13.05 -7.23 -8.84
CA TRP A 103 12.21 -7.94 -9.80
C TRP A 103 11.26 -8.94 -9.13
N ALA A 104 11.75 -9.79 -8.21
CA ALA A 104 10.91 -10.76 -7.52
C ALA A 104 9.78 -10.10 -6.72
N LEU A 105 10.07 -9.00 -6.02
CA LEU A 105 9.08 -8.26 -5.24
C LEU A 105 8.04 -7.52 -6.10
N SER A 106 8.39 -7.11 -7.32
CA SER A 106 7.42 -6.50 -8.25
C SER A 106 6.52 -7.54 -8.92
N GLN A 107 7.01 -8.77 -9.08
CA GLN A 107 6.20 -9.90 -9.55
C GLN A 107 5.31 -10.49 -8.45
N GLN A 108 5.81 -10.52 -7.21
CA GLN A 108 5.14 -11.13 -6.06
C GLN A 108 5.02 -10.13 -4.88
N PRO A 109 4.20 -9.07 -5.03
CA PRO A 109 4.03 -8.06 -4.00
C PRO A 109 3.42 -8.60 -2.69
N GLU A 110 2.88 -9.82 -2.68
CA GLU A 110 2.48 -10.54 -1.46
C GLU A 110 3.64 -10.84 -0.50
N ILE A 111 4.89 -10.81 -0.98
CA ILE A 111 6.08 -10.92 -0.11
C ILE A 111 6.20 -9.68 0.79
N LEU A 112 5.69 -8.53 0.34
CA LEU A 112 5.70 -7.25 1.07
C LEU A 112 4.62 -7.17 2.17
N ARG A 113 4.08 -8.33 2.58
CA ARG A 113 2.95 -8.47 3.50
C ARG A 113 3.07 -7.57 4.73
N ALA A 114 1.99 -6.84 4.98
CA ALA A 114 1.68 -6.29 6.29
C ALA A 114 1.46 -7.47 7.24
N ARG A 115 2.40 -7.74 8.16
CA ARG A 115 1.98 -8.44 9.39
C ARG A 115 1.11 -7.45 10.16
N ALA A 116 -0.20 -7.55 9.98
CA ALA A 116 -1.14 -7.11 11.00
C ALA A 116 -0.94 -8.08 12.18
N LYS A 117 -0.24 -7.64 13.21
CA LYS A 117 -0.42 -8.19 14.55
C LYS A 117 -1.59 -7.45 15.18
#